data_AF-A4PCU7-F1
#
_entry.id   AF-A4PCU7-F1
#
_cell.length_a   1.000
_cell.length_b   1.000
_cell.length_c   1.000
_cell.angle_alpha   90.00
_cell.angle_beta   90.00
_cell.angle_gamma   90.00
#
_symmetry.space_group_name_H-M   'P 1'
#
loop_
_entity.id
_entity.type
_entity.pdbx_description
1 polymer ?
#
loop_
_entity_poly.entity_id
_entity_poly.type
_entity_poly.pdbx_seq_one_letter_code
_entity_poly.pdbx_strand_id
1 'polypeptide(L)' 'THWKHGGIVGVTGYGGGVIGRYSDVPQKFPNLESFHTLRVNHPAGWFYTTKQLRKICDVWEKHGSGLTNLHGST' A
#
# COMPACT_ATOMS: atom_id res chain seq x y z
N THR A 1 2.79 -12.57 -15.07
CA THR A 1 2.59 -11.37 -14.23
C THR A 1 3.05 -10.15 -15.01
N HIS A 2 2.41 -8.99 -14.85
CA HIS A 2 2.77 -7.72 -15.54
C HIS A 2 3.43 -6.71 -14.58
N TRP A 3 4.21 -7.26 -13.65
CA TRP A 3 4.96 -6.51 -12.68
C TRP A 3 6.42 -6.89 -12.79
N LYS A 4 7.31 -5.89 -12.80
CA LYS A 4 8.76 -6.10 -12.72
C LYS A 4 9.13 -6.79 -11.41
N HIS A 5 10.28 -7.44 -11.42
CA HIS A 5 10.85 -8.01 -10.21
C HIS A 5 11.24 -6.92 -9.22
N GLY A 6 10.81 -7.07 -7.97
CA GLY A 6 11.28 -6.25 -6.84
C GLY A 6 10.89 -4.77 -6.90
N GLY A 7 11.66 -3.98 -6.15
CA GLY A 7 11.48 -2.54 -5.93
C GLY A 7 11.81 -2.19 -4.48
N ILE A 8 12.89 -1.44 -4.26
CA ILE A 8 13.30 -0.97 -2.93
C ILE A 8 12.84 0.48 -2.78
N VAL A 9 11.87 0.67 -1.88
CA VAL A 9 11.35 1.98 -1.47
C VAL A 9 10.99 1.90 0.01
N GLY A 10 10.98 3.03 0.71
CA GLY A 10 10.73 3.08 2.14
C GLY A 10 10.48 4.49 2.64
N VAL A 11 10.35 4.62 3.96
CA VAL A 11 10.22 5.91 4.64
C VAL A 11 11.47 6.17 5.47
N THR A 12 11.88 7.43 5.58
CA THR A 12 13.08 7.83 6.32
C THR A 12 13.06 7.28 7.75
N GLY A 13 14.15 6.63 8.16
CA GLY A 13 14.28 6.01 9.48
C GLY A 13 13.78 4.56 9.59
N TYR A 14 13.13 3.99 8.57
CA TYR A 14 12.65 2.60 8.59
C TYR A 14 13.24 1.77 7.44
N GLY A 15 13.69 0.56 7.75
CA GLY A 15 14.25 -0.40 6.78
C GLY A 15 13.20 -1.31 6.11
N GLY A 16 11.91 -1.14 6.40
CA GLY A 16 10.85 -2.02 5.90
C GLY A 16 9.45 -1.43 6.10
N GLY A 17 8.43 -2.18 5.67
CA GLY A 17 7.02 -1.77 5.76
C GLY A 17 6.43 -1.24 4.45
N VAL A 18 7.25 -0.97 3.43
CA VAL A 18 6.80 -0.62 2.07
C VAL A 18 7.35 -1.65 1.08
N ILE A 19 6.47 -2.22 0.26
CA ILE A 19 6.84 -3.15 -0.80
C ILE A 19 6.77 -2.40 -2.14
N GLY A 20 7.95 -2.10 -2.70
CA GLY A 20 8.04 -1.48 -4.02
C GLY A 20 7.60 -2.45 -5.10
N ARG A 21 6.80 -1.95 -6.04
CA ARG A 21 6.31 -2.69 -7.21
C ARG A 21 6.12 -1.72 -8.37
N TYR A 22 6.55 -2.15 -9.55
CA TYR A 22 6.55 -1.36 -10.77
C TYR A 22 5.98 -2.17 -11.94
N SER A 23 5.16 -1.54 -12.80
CA SER A 23 4.62 -2.20 -13.99
C SER A 23 5.72 -2.51 -15.01
N ASP A 24 5.59 -3.62 -15.74
CA ASP A 24 6.46 -3.95 -16.87
C ASP A 24 6.04 -3.27 -18.20
N VAL A 25 4.85 -2.64 -18.22
CA VAL A 25 4.27 -1.93 -19.38
C VAL A 25 3.80 -0.51 -19.02
N PRO A 26 4.66 0.35 -18.44
CA PRO A 26 4.27 1.65 -17.89
C PRO A 26 3.68 2.61 -18.95
N GLN A 27 4.06 2.49 -20.23
CA GLN A 27 3.50 3.32 -21.30
C GLN A 27 2.02 3.04 -21.55
N LYS A 28 1.56 1.80 -21.32
CA LYS A 28 0.16 1.41 -21.48
C LYS A 28 -0.66 1.78 -20.24
N PHE A 29 -0.06 1.74 -19.06
CA PHE A 29 -0.72 2.04 -17.78
C PHE A 29 0.12 3.00 -16.94
N PRO A 30 0.22 4.30 -17.33
CA PRO A 30 1.12 5.24 -16.69
C PRO A 30 0.80 5.48 -15.21
N ASN A 31 -0.50 5.46 -14.84
CA ASN A 31 -0.93 5.60 -13.45
C ASN A 31 -0.58 4.40 -12.56
N LEU A 32 -0.13 3.27 -13.16
CA LEU A 32 0.32 2.07 -12.47
C LEU A 32 1.81 1.81 -12.68
N GLU A 33 2.57 2.79 -13.21
CA GLU A 33 4.03 2.67 -13.32
C GLU A 33 4.63 2.31 -11.96
N SER A 34 4.15 2.94 -10.89
CA SER A 34 4.48 2.64 -9.49
C SER A 34 3.22 2.28 -8.72
N PHE A 35 3.20 1.09 -8.10
CA PHE A 35 2.03 0.60 -7.36
C PHE A 35 2.45 -0.09 -6.05
N HIS A 36 2.94 0.70 -5.12
CA HIS A 36 3.57 0.21 -3.90
C HIS A 36 2.53 -0.21 -2.85
N THR A 37 2.85 -1.21 -2.04
CA THR A 37 2.01 -1.62 -0.90
C THR A 37 2.62 -1.13 0.40
N LEU A 38 1.84 -0.43 1.21
CA LEU A 38 2.21 -0.05 2.57
C LEU A 38 1.58 -1.02 3.56
N ARG A 39 2.38 -1.55 4.48
CA ARG A 39 1.90 -2.39 5.59
C ARG A 39 1.66 -1.53 6.81
N VAL A 40 0.38 -1.40 7.20
CA VAL A 40 -0.03 -0.59 8.35
C VAL A 40 -0.32 -1.51 9.55
N ASN A 41 0.21 -1.16 10.72
CA ASN A 41 0.01 -1.95 11.93
C ASN A 41 -1.46 -1.91 12.38
N HIS A 42 -2.03 -3.07 12.67
CA HIS A 42 -3.43 -3.22 13.08
C HIS A 42 -3.55 -3.43 14.61
N PRO A 43 -4.69 -3.09 15.23
CA PRO A 43 -4.97 -3.47 16.61
C PRO A 43 -5.08 -5.00 16.76
N ALA A 44 -4.65 -5.51 17.90
CA ALA A 44 -4.79 -6.93 18.23
C ALA A 44 -6.26 -7.38 18.13
N GLY A 45 -6.50 -8.53 17.48
CA GLY A 45 -7.85 -9.06 17.24
C GLY A 45 -8.66 -8.29 16.19
N TRP A 46 -8.08 -7.32 15.48
CA TRP A 46 -8.73 -6.57 14.39
C TRP A 46 -10.04 -5.86 14.78
N PHE A 47 -10.17 -5.44 16.04
CA PHE A 47 -11.30 -4.64 16.49
C PHE A 47 -11.06 -3.15 16.23
N TYR A 48 -11.98 -2.51 15.51
CA TYR A 48 -11.87 -1.10 15.14
C TYR A 48 -13.10 -0.31 15.57
N THR A 49 -12.89 0.98 15.86
CA THR A 49 -13.96 1.97 15.79
C THR A 49 -14.16 2.43 14.35
N THR A 50 -15.39 2.76 13.97
CA THR A 50 -15.67 3.33 12.64
C THR A 50 -14.92 4.64 12.40
N LYS A 51 -14.67 5.42 13.46
CA LYS A 51 -13.86 6.65 13.42
C LYS A 51 -12.42 6.37 12.94
N GLN A 52 -11.79 5.31 13.46
CA GLN A 52 -10.42 4.95 13.07
C GLN A 52 -10.35 4.43 11.63
N LEU A 53 -11.30 3.59 11.21
CA LEU A 53 -11.34 3.09 9.83
C LEU A 53 -11.53 4.22 8.82
N ARG A 54 -12.48 5.13 9.07
CA ARG A 54 -12.69 6.30 8.19
C ARG A 54 -11.44 7.17 8.09
N LYS A 55 -10.75 7.42 9.20
CA LYS A 55 -9.49 8.16 9.19
C LYS A 55 -8.43 7.51 8.29
N ILE A 56 -8.34 6.18 8.27
CA ILE A 56 -7.41 5.46 7.38
C ILE A 56 -7.86 5.63 5.92
N CYS A 57 -9.16 5.51 5.64
CA CYS A 57 -9.71 5.73 4.31
C CYS A 57 -9.42 7.15 3.79
N ASP A 58 -9.65 8.19 4.60
CA ASP A 58 -9.40 9.59 4.20
C ASP A 58 -7.94 9.83 3.80
N VAL A 59 -7.00 9.23 4.55
CA VAL A 59 -5.57 9.31 4.24
C VAL A 59 -5.23 8.55 2.97
N TRP A 60 -5.79 7.35 2.79
CA TRP A 60 -5.50 6.50 1.64
C TRP A 60 -6.15 6.97 0.35
N GLU A 61 -7.31 7.61 0.42
CA GLU A 61 -7.96 8.26 -0.71
C GLU A 61 -7.11 9.43 -1.22
N LYS A 62 -6.55 10.23 -0.30
CA LYS A 62 -5.71 11.37 -0.67
C LYS A 62 -4.36 10.98 -1.27
N HIS A 63 -3.76 9.89 -0.79
CA HIS A 63 -2.35 9.57 -1.06
C HIS A 63 -2.11 8.23 -1.78
N GLY A 64 -3.14 7.40 -1.95
CA GLY A 64 -3.03 6.05 -2.47
C GLY A 64 -4.06 5.77 -3.56
N SER A 65 -4.33 4.48 -3.79
CA SER A 65 -5.20 4.00 -4.86
C SER A 65 -6.66 3.84 -4.46
N GLY A 66 -6.98 4.00 -3.17
CA GLY A 66 -8.29 3.62 -2.61
C GLY A 66 -8.49 2.11 -2.43
N LEU A 67 -7.53 1.28 -2.87
CA LEU A 67 -7.60 -0.18 -2.74
C LEU A 67 -6.87 -0.67 -1.50
N THR A 68 -7.48 -1.59 -0.75
CA THR A 68 -6.90 -2.14 0.49
C THR A 68 -7.17 -3.62 0.63
N ASN A 69 -6.24 -4.35 1.26
CA ASN A 69 -6.53 -5.65 1.85
C ASN A 69 -6.83 -5.46 3.35
N LEU A 70 -7.92 -6.04 3.85
CA LEU A 70 -8.29 -6.09 5.26
C LEU A 70 -8.46 -7.57 5.66
N HIS A 71 -7.38 -8.32 5.97
CA HIS A 71 -5.99 -7.93 6.23
C HIS A 71 -4.98 -8.74 5.39
N GLY A 72 -3.70 -8.39 5.47
CA GLY A 72 -2.63 -9.25 4.97
C GLY A 72 -2.46 -10.49 5.85
N SER A 73 -1.99 -11.60 5.26
CA SER A 73 -1.75 -12.88 5.95
C SER A 73 -0.37 -12.99 6.61
N THR A 74 0.52 -12.02 6.40
CA THR A 74 1.93 -12.03 6.81
C THR A 74 2.33 -10.73 7.48
#